data_AF-A0A6G1HB59-F1
#
_entry.id   AF-A0A6G1HB59-F1
#
_cell.length_a   1.000
_cell.length_b   1.000
_cell.length_c   1.000
_cell.angle_alpha   90.00
_cell.angle_beta   90.00
_cell.angle_gamma   90.00
#
_symmetry.space_group_name_H-M   'P 1'
#
loop_
_entity.id
_entity.type
_entity.pdbx_description
1 polymer ?
#
loop_
_entity_poly.entity_id
_entity_poly.type
_entity_poly.pdbx_seq_one_letter_code
_entity_poly.pdbx_strand_id
1 'polypeptide(L)'
;MYCQICIAREEDIPMIMARKLSKNPVSDEVVSMAKEWFNGCIDTHQEEGTCPQLQVAPLPTRIIHISSENGRIRTRLHTSKADKCGVWVALSHCWGTPQNEERTHSSSKRPPDFSATVANAEELGSTIPADKLPRTIYDAVVFTQLLGYSYLCVDRLWILQDDAEDWKREAVKMQEYYNGSVLTIAADSSELDYSGFLARREPLEHFSDITVPLTPRRDSPYHGKLAFIDKRQYPLKRSYSYIKKRA
;
A
#
# COMPACT_ATOMS: atom_id res chain seq x y z
N MET A 1 5.51 5.96 16.23
CA MET A 1 4.47 5.79 15.21
C MET A 1 3.61 4.60 15.63
N TYR A 2 2.40 4.84 16.12
CA TYR A 2 1.46 3.77 16.48
C TYR A 2 0.51 3.60 15.29
N CYS A 3 0.79 2.62 14.43
CA CYS A 3 -0.17 2.19 13.42
C CYS A 3 -1.17 1.28 14.14
N GLN A 4 -2.39 1.76 14.38
CA GLN A 4 -3.49 0.89 14.81
C GLN A 4 -3.93 0.08 13.59
N ILE A 5 -3.64 -1.22 13.64
CA ILE A 5 -4.14 -2.18 12.66
C ILE A 5 -5.51 -2.64 13.17
N CYS A 6 -6.58 -2.14 12.58
CA CYS A 6 -7.94 -2.63 12.84
C CYS A 6 -8.23 -3.81 11.90
N ILE A 7 -8.59 -4.95 12.48
CA ILE A 7 -9.08 -6.12 11.74
C ILE A 7 -10.61 -6.01 11.79
N ALA A 8 -11.26 -5.98 10.62
CA ALA A 8 -12.72 -5.93 10.54
C ALA A 8 -13.32 -7.10 11.34
N ARG A 9 -14.25 -6.77 12.24
CA ARG A 9 -14.96 -7.74 13.11
C ARG A 9 -15.51 -8.91 12.27
N GLU A 10 -15.01 -10.12 12.52
CA GLU A 10 -15.87 -11.30 12.52
C GLU A 10 -16.33 -11.44 13.97
N GLU A 11 -17.63 -11.35 14.22
CA GLU A 11 -18.18 -11.46 15.57
C GLU A 11 -17.76 -12.79 16.23
N ASP A 12 -17.34 -12.71 17.50
CA ASP A 12 -17.05 -13.84 18.40
C ASP A 12 -16.07 -14.92 17.91
N ILE A 13 -14.89 -14.54 17.39
CA ILE A 13 -13.84 -15.53 17.12
C ILE A 13 -12.52 -15.18 17.83
N PRO A 14 -12.02 -16.01 18.79
CA PRO A 14 -10.66 -15.90 19.33
C PRO A 14 -9.57 -16.31 18.31
N MET A 15 -9.94 -16.46 17.03
CA MET A 15 -9.16 -17.07 15.96
C MET A 15 -9.41 -16.31 14.66
N ILE A 16 -8.36 -16.08 13.88
CA ILE A 16 -8.50 -15.59 12.49
C ILE A 16 -8.47 -16.82 11.59
N MET A 17 -9.56 -17.06 10.87
CA MET A 17 -9.62 -18.12 9.85
C MET A 17 -8.89 -17.65 8.59
N ALA A 18 -7.97 -18.47 8.08
CA ALA A 18 -7.35 -18.21 6.79
C ALA A 18 -8.43 -18.24 5.70
N ARG A 19 -8.66 -17.12 5.02
CA ARG A 19 -9.67 -17.04 3.97
C ARG A 19 -9.09 -17.49 2.63
N LYS A 20 -9.93 -18.16 1.83
CA LYS A 20 -9.59 -18.46 0.44
C LYS A 20 -9.44 -17.15 -0.32
N LEU A 21 -8.21 -16.84 -0.72
CA LEU A 21 -7.92 -15.64 -1.49
C LEU A 21 -8.34 -15.84 -2.95
N SER A 22 -9.08 -14.87 -3.50
CA SER A 22 -9.32 -14.82 -4.94
C SER A 22 -7.99 -14.82 -5.71
N LYS A 23 -7.97 -15.54 -6.83
CA LYS A 23 -6.82 -15.58 -7.76
C LYS A 23 -6.59 -14.24 -8.43
N ASN A 24 -7.65 -13.45 -8.62
CA ASN A 24 -7.57 -12.12 -9.20
C ASN A 24 -7.67 -11.07 -8.08
N PRO A 25 -6.58 -10.38 -7.72
CA PRO A 25 -6.61 -9.39 -6.63
C PRO A 25 -7.41 -8.12 -6.98
N VAL A 26 -7.83 -7.96 -8.24
CA VAL A 26 -8.69 -6.85 -8.69
C VAL A 26 -10.05 -7.33 -9.19
N SER A 27 -10.51 -8.53 -8.82
CA SER A 27 -11.89 -8.92 -9.10
C SER A 27 -12.89 -8.08 -8.31
N ASP A 28 -14.09 -7.88 -8.87
CA ASP A 28 -15.17 -7.15 -8.21
C ASP A 28 -15.43 -7.66 -6.79
N GLU A 29 -15.40 -8.97 -6.58
CA GLU A 29 -15.50 -9.60 -5.25
C GLU A 29 -14.45 -9.09 -4.25
N VAL A 30 -13.19 -8.96 -4.66
CA VAL A 30 -12.09 -8.51 -3.79
C VAL A 30 -12.21 -7.01 -3.51
N VAL A 31 -12.55 -6.23 -4.53
CA VAL A 31 -12.72 -4.78 -4.40
C VAL A 31 -13.92 -4.46 -3.52
N SER A 32 -15.06 -5.15 -3.71
CA SER A 32 -16.24 -5.02 -2.87
C SER A 32 -15.95 -5.41 -1.43
N MET A 33 -15.29 -6.54 -1.21
CA MET A 33 -14.88 -6.97 0.13
C MET A 33 -13.96 -5.93 0.81
N ALA A 34 -12.99 -5.37 0.08
CA ALA A 34 -12.12 -4.33 0.62
C ALA A 34 -12.90 -3.06 1.01
N LYS A 35 -13.87 -2.64 0.18
CA LYS A 35 -14.76 -1.51 0.48
C LYS A 35 -15.66 -1.79 1.67
N GLU A 36 -16.24 -2.99 1.77
CA GLU A 36 -17.09 -3.41 2.87
C GLU A 36 -16.33 -3.40 4.20
N TRP A 37 -15.12 -3.97 4.25
CA TRP A 37 -14.29 -3.93 5.46
C TRP A 37 -13.89 -2.52 5.84
N PHE A 38 -13.56 -1.71 4.84
CA PHE A 38 -13.19 -0.32 5.06
C PHE A 38 -14.38 0.49 5.61
N ASN A 39 -15.55 0.40 4.99
CA ASN A 39 -16.77 1.08 5.44
C ASN A 39 -17.19 0.58 6.83
N GLY A 40 -17.17 -0.73 7.07
CA GLY A 40 -17.49 -1.29 8.38
C GLY A 40 -16.55 -0.79 9.48
N CYS A 41 -15.26 -0.60 9.16
CA CYS A 41 -14.29 0.02 10.06
C CYS A 41 -14.67 1.48 10.37
N ILE A 42 -15.00 2.26 9.34
CA ILE A 42 -15.43 3.65 9.51
C ILE A 42 -16.68 3.75 10.37
N ASP A 43 -17.73 3.02 10.00
CA ASP A 43 -19.04 3.11 10.64
C ASP A 43 -18.94 2.73 12.12
N THR A 44 -18.27 1.60 12.41
CA THR A 44 -18.07 1.13 13.79
C THR A 44 -17.28 2.13 14.64
N HIS A 45 -16.18 2.67 14.12
CA HIS A 45 -15.31 3.52 14.93
C HIS A 45 -15.72 4.99 14.97
N GLN A 46 -16.55 5.45 14.03
CA GLN A 46 -17.21 6.75 14.14
C GLN A 46 -18.22 6.75 15.29
N GLU A 47 -19.00 5.67 15.45
CA GLU A 47 -19.93 5.51 16.57
C GLU A 47 -19.19 5.49 17.93
N GLU A 48 -18.03 4.84 17.99
CA GLU A 48 -17.22 4.74 19.21
C GLU A 48 -16.32 5.96 19.47
N GLY A 49 -16.20 6.89 18.50
CA GLY A 49 -15.34 8.07 18.60
C GLY A 49 -13.83 7.77 18.69
N THR A 50 -13.42 6.57 18.31
CA THR A 50 -12.04 6.08 18.47
C THR A 50 -11.19 6.22 17.19
N CYS A 51 -11.81 6.42 16.03
CA CYS A 51 -11.10 6.63 14.78
C CYS A 51 -10.97 8.14 14.47
N PRO A 52 -9.81 8.62 14.00
CA PRO A 52 -9.69 9.97 13.46
C PRO A 52 -10.77 10.17 12.40
N GLN A 53 -11.53 11.25 12.50
CA GLN A 53 -12.56 11.49 11.50
C GLN A 53 -11.92 11.55 10.11
N LEU A 54 -12.43 10.72 9.19
CA LEU A 54 -12.09 10.76 7.78
C LEU A 54 -12.61 12.06 7.17
N GLN A 55 -11.84 13.12 7.38
CA GLN A 55 -12.17 14.44 6.88
C GLN A 55 -11.30 14.80 5.70
N VAL A 56 -11.87 15.67 4.87
CA VAL A 56 -11.15 16.48 3.90
C VAL A 56 -10.04 17.23 4.65
N ALA A 57 -8.79 16.85 4.40
CA ALA A 57 -7.61 17.41 5.05
C ALA A 57 -6.71 18.10 4.02
N PRO A 58 -5.81 19.01 4.43
CA PRO A 58 -4.84 19.62 3.53
C PRO A 58 -4.06 18.53 2.78
N LEU A 59 -4.01 18.65 1.45
CA LEU A 59 -3.29 17.68 0.64
C LEU A 59 -1.78 17.79 0.87
N PRO A 60 -1.04 16.68 0.74
CA PRO A 60 0.42 16.72 0.61
C PRO A 60 0.87 17.70 -0.47
N THR A 61 2.05 18.29 -0.26
CA THR A 61 2.62 19.32 -1.16
C THR A 61 2.66 18.84 -2.61
N ARG A 62 2.98 17.57 -2.81
CA ARG A 62 2.96 16.88 -4.10
C ARG A 62 2.25 15.56 -3.94
N ILE A 63 1.26 15.30 -4.78
CA ILE A 63 0.43 14.10 -4.70
C ILE A 63 0.04 13.64 -6.11
N ILE A 64 -0.06 12.34 -6.36
CA ILE A 64 -0.56 11.85 -7.64
C ILE A 64 -2.06 12.12 -7.69
N HIS A 65 -2.50 12.90 -8.67
CA HIS A 65 -3.90 13.00 -9.06
C HIS A 65 -4.21 11.97 -10.15
N ILE A 66 -5.21 11.14 -9.88
CA ILE A 66 -5.68 10.06 -10.73
C ILE A 66 -6.98 10.51 -11.39
N SER A 67 -7.07 10.30 -12.69
CA SER A 67 -8.26 10.60 -13.49
C SER A 67 -8.49 9.51 -14.53
N SER A 68 -9.68 9.49 -15.11
CA SER A 68 -10.01 8.61 -16.23
C SER A 68 -10.33 9.44 -17.45
N GLU A 69 -9.68 9.12 -18.57
CA GLU A 69 -9.88 9.79 -19.86
C GLU A 69 -10.06 8.71 -20.92
N ASN A 70 -11.21 8.70 -21.61
CA ASN A 70 -11.56 7.70 -22.64
C ASN A 70 -11.39 6.24 -22.14
N GLY A 71 -11.74 5.98 -20.88
CA GLY A 71 -11.63 4.65 -20.28
C GLY A 71 -10.19 4.23 -19.91
N ARG A 72 -9.21 5.13 -20.00
CA ARG A 72 -7.82 4.89 -19.59
C ARG A 72 -7.45 5.72 -18.38
N ILE A 73 -6.68 5.11 -17.48
CA ILE A 73 -6.18 5.79 -16.28
C ILE A 73 -5.07 6.76 -16.66
N ARG A 74 -5.24 8.01 -16.21
CA ARG A 74 -4.28 9.10 -16.36
C ARG A 74 -3.85 9.57 -14.99
N THR A 75 -2.56 9.85 -14.87
CA THR A 75 -1.95 10.33 -13.64
C THR A 75 -1.19 11.61 -13.89
N ARG A 76 -1.10 12.48 -12.90
CA ARG A 76 -0.17 13.61 -12.90
C ARG A 76 0.24 13.92 -11.47
N LEU A 77 1.47 14.39 -11.28
CA LEU A 77 1.93 14.91 -10.01
C LEU A 77 1.33 16.29 -9.79
N HIS A 78 0.34 16.38 -8.90
CA HIS A 78 -0.26 17.63 -8.55
C HIS A 78 0.50 18.27 -7.40
N THR A 79 1.07 19.46 -7.64
CA THR A 79 1.57 20.32 -6.56
C THR A 79 0.39 21.06 -5.94
N SER A 80 0.03 20.69 -4.72
CA SER A 80 -1.08 21.27 -3.98
C SER A 80 -0.73 22.68 -3.52
N LYS A 81 -1.66 23.62 -3.67
CA LYS A 81 -1.60 24.91 -2.96
C LYS A 81 -2.01 24.69 -1.52
N ALA A 82 -1.54 25.55 -0.61
CA ALA A 82 -1.71 25.40 0.85
C ALA A 82 -3.17 25.32 1.33
N ASP A 83 -4.13 25.80 0.52
CA ASP A 83 -5.56 25.82 0.78
C ASP A 83 -6.32 24.62 0.21
N LYS A 84 -5.67 23.76 -0.57
CA LYS A 84 -6.34 22.65 -1.22
C LYS A 84 -6.44 21.46 -0.28
N CYS A 85 -7.67 21.11 0.06
CA CYS A 85 -7.97 19.93 0.84
C CYS A 85 -8.55 18.79 -0.02
N GLY A 86 -8.40 17.55 0.44
CA GLY A 86 -8.97 16.38 -0.21
C GLY A 86 -8.81 15.13 0.63
N VAL A 87 -9.20 14.00 0.05
CA VAL A 87 -9.07 12.67 0.64
C VAL A 87 -8.12 11.86 -0.23
N TRP A 88 -7.11 11.25 0.37
CA TRP A 88 -6.09 10.51 -0.36
C TRP A 88 -5.76 9.16 0.26
N VAL A 89 -5.30 8.25 -0.58
CA VAL A 89 -4.69 6.98 -0.20
C VAL A 89 -3.18 7.19 -0.08
N ALA A 90 -2.53 6.53 0.87
CA ALA A 90 -1.06 6.47 0.93
C ALA A 90 -0.55 5.12 0.42
N LEU A 91 0.64 5.12 -0.19
CA LEU A 91 1.37 3.90 -0.57
C LEU A 91 2.60 3.73 0.31
N SER A 92 2.65 2.63 1.06
CA SER A 92 3.85 2.14 1.73
C SER A 92 4.45 1.00 0.92
N HIS A 93 5.68 1.19 0.41
CA HIS A 93 6.34 0.24 -0.47
C HIS A 93 7.86 0.26 -0.30
N CYS A 94 8.52 -0.82 -0.69
CA CYS A 94 9.97 -0.87 -0.74
C CYS A 94 10.48 -0.27 -2.06
N TRP A 95 11.31 0.76 -1.93
CA TRP A 95 12.00 1.41 -3.05
C TRP A 95 12.97 0.48 -3.79
N GLY A 96 13.39 -0.58 -3.10
CA GLY A 96 14.41 -1.51 -3.53
C GLY A 96 15.79 -1.24 -2.93
N THR A 97 16.67 -2.24 -3.01
CA THR A 97 18.08 -2.11 -2.62
C THR A 97 18.97 -2.32 -3.83
N PRO A 98 20.18 -1.72 -3.87
CA PRO A 98 21.12 -1.96 -4.97
C PRO A 98 21.34 -3.46 -5.27
N GLN A 99 21.32 -4.29 -4.23
CA GLN A 99 21.50 -5.75 -4.34
C GLN A 99 20.29 -6.48 -4.96
N ASN A 100 19.08 -5.98 -4.75
CA ASN A 100 17.86 -6.55 -5.34
C ASN A 100 17.59 -6.00 -6.75
N GLU A 101 18.03 -4.76 -7.01
CA GLU A 101 18.04 -4.14 -8.34
C GLU A 101 18.97 -4.88 -9.32
N GLU A 102 20.12 -5.39 -8.85
CA GLU A 102 21.04 -6.17 -9.70
C GLU A 102 20.52 -7.59 -10.02
N ARG A 103 19.77 -8.22 -9.11
CA ARG A 103 19.31 -9.62 -9.24
C ARG A 103 18.16 -9.81 -10.23
N THR A 104 17.40 -8.76 -10.50
CA THR A 104 16.22 -8.81 -11.39
C THR A 104 16.57 -8.54 -12.85
N HIS A 105 17.81 -8.15 -13.16
CA HIS A 105 18.22 -7.79 -14.51
C HIS A 105 19.42 -8.62 -14.99
N SER A 106 19.13 -9.69 -15.73
CA SER A 106 20.10 -10.47 -16.52
C SER A 106 20.77 -9.66 -17.65
N SER A 107 20.51 -8.37 -17.77
CA SER A 107 20.96 -7.51 -18.85
C SER A 107 21.24 -6.11 -18.29
N SER A 108 22.40 -5.56 -18.64
CA SER A 108 23.12 -4.39 -18.10
C SER A 108 22.41 -3.03 -18.07
N LYS A 109 21.11 -2.93 -17.78
CA LYS A 109 20.40 -1.65 -17.65
C LYS A 109 19.51 -1.63 -16.41
N ARG A 110 19.93 -0.82 -15.43
CA ARG A 110 19.12 -0.37 -14.30
C ARG A 110 17.84 0.30 -14.84
N PRO A 111 16.63 -0.05 -14.34
CA PRO A 111 15.43 0.69 -14.69
C PRO A 111 15.57 2.13 -14.17
N PRO A 112 15.03 3.14 -14.90
CA PRO A 112 15.15 4.53 -14.49
C PRO A 112 14.53 4.72 -13.11
N ASP A 113 15.20 5.52 -12.27
CA ASP A 113 14.62 5.93 -10.99
C ASP A 113 13.37 6.78 -11.26
N PHE A 114 12.25 6.41 -10.64
CA PHE A 114 11.00 7.14 -10.78
C PHE A 114 10.73 7.93 -9.51
N SER A 115 11.54 8.96 -9.34
CA SER A 115 11.50 9.89 -8.21
C SER A 115 11.22 11.31 -8.71
N ALA A 116 10.60 12.12 -7.86
CA ALA A 116 10.47 13.54 -8.14
C ALA A 116 11.82 14.21 -7.87
N THR A 117 12.28 15.00 -8.83
CA THR A 117 13.48 15.81 -8.77
C THR A 117 13.15 17.23 -9.22
N VAL A 118 14.00 18.20 -8.90
CA VAL A 118 13.79 19.58 -9.36
C VAL A 118 13.67 19.63 -10.90
N ALA A 119 14.46 18.83 -11.61
CA ALA A 119 14.52 18.82 -13.06
C ALA A 119 13.29 18.18 -13.74
N ASN A 120 12.65 17.19 -13.11
CA ASN A 120 11.54 16.44 -13.72
C ASN A 120 10.16 16.76 -13.11
N ALA A 121 10.08 17.55 -12.04
CA ALA A 121 8.82 17.82 -11.34
C ALA A 121 7.75 18.45 -12.25
N GLU A 122 8.15 19.32 -13.20
CA GLU A 122 7.24 19.92 -14.18
C GLU A 122 6.70 18.87 -15.18
N GLU A 123 7.58 18.00 -15.69
CA GLU A 123 7.19 16.89 -16.56
C GLU A 123 6.26 15.92 -15.84
N LEU A 124 6.55 15.59 -14.58
CA LEU A 124 5.70 14.76 -13.73
C LEU A 124 4.33 15.42 -13.48
N GLY A 125 4.24 16.75 -13.52
CA GLY A 125 2.98 17.50 -13.43
C GLY A 125 2.12 17.46 -14.69
N SER A 126 2.69 17.02 -15.81
CA SER A 126 1.93 16.75 -17.04
C SER A 126 1.17 15.43 -16.95
N THR A 127 0.20 15.23 -17.85
CA THR A 127 -0.57 14.00 -17.90
C THR A 127 0.31 12.82 -18.34
N ILE A 128 0.54 11.88 -17.44
CA ILE A 128 1.27 10.63 -17.63
C ILE A 128 0.26 9.48 -17.75
N PRO A 129 0.33 8.65 -18.80
CA PRO A 129 -0.38 7.37 -18.87
C PRO A 129 0.04 6.46 -17.71
N ALA A 130 -0.92 5.87 -16.98
CA ALA A 130 -0.60 5.06 -15.79
C ALA A 130 0.33 3.86 -16.11
N ASP A 131 0.24 3.29 -17.31
CA ASP A 131 1.08 2.17 -17.78
C ASP A 131 2.57 2.54 -17.96
N LYS A 132 2.94 3.82 -17.81
CA LYS A 132 4.33 4.29 -17.77
C LYS A 132 4.92 4.34 -16.36
N LEU A 133 4.10 4.16 -15.33
CA LEU A 133 4.56 4.15 -13.95
C LEU A 133 5.29 2.84 -13.61
N PRO A 134 6.22 2.85 -12.65
CA PRO A 134 6.73 1.62 -12.05
C PRO A 134 5.59 0.73 -11.60
N ARG A 135 5.77 -0.59 -11.72
CA ARG A 135 4.66 -1.54 -11.60
C ARG A 135 3.94 -1.46 -10.26
N THR A 136 4.66 -1.23 -9.16
CA THR A 136 4.08 -1.09 -7.82
C THR A 136 3.27 0.19 -7.67
N ILE A 137 3.73 1.29 -8.26
CA ILE A 137 2.98 2.55 -8.27
C ILE A 137 1.77 2.44 -9.20
N TYR A 138 1.90 1.82 -10.36
CA TYR A 138 0.78 1.52 -11.26
C TYR A 138 -0.30 0.70 -10.57
N ASP A 139 0.09 -0.40 -9.92
CA ASP A 139 -0.82 -1.28 -9.20
C ASP A 139 -1.54 -0.50 -8.09
N ALA A 140 -0.84 0.37 -7.37
CA ALA A 140 -1.44 1.26 -6.36
C ALA A 140 -2.44 2.24 -6.97
N VAL A 141 -2.10 2.88 -8.11
CA VAL A 141 -3.01 3.78 -8.83
C VAL A 141 -4.29 3.07 -9.26
N VAL A 142 -4.16 1.86 -9.82
CA VAL A 142 -5.32 1.04 -10.22
C VAL A 142 -6.20 0.74 -9.01
N PHE A 143 -5.61 0.28 -7.91
CA PHE A 143 -6.37 -0.10 -6.73
C PHE A 143 -7.03 1.12 -6.05
N THR A 144 -6.32 2.24 -5.96
CA THR A 144 -6.88 3.52 -5.47
C THR A 144 -8.09 3.96 -6.27
N GLN A 145 -8.05 3.84 -7.60
CA GLN A 145 -9.20 4.17 -8.45
C GLN A 145 -10.36 3.18 -8.24
N LEU A 146 -10.08 1.87 -8.13
CA LEU A 146 -11.09 0.85 -7.86
C LEU A 146 -11.81 1.10 -6.51
N LEU A 147 -11.07 1.59 -5.51
CA LEU A 147 -11.63 2.00 -4.22
C LEU A 147 -12.46 3.29 -4.29
N GLY A 148 -12.36 4.07 -5.38
CA GLY A 148 -13.14 5.29 -5.60
C GLY A 148 -12.42 6.58 -5.22
N TYR A 149 -11.10 6.53 -4.98
CA TYR A 149 -10.30 7.71 -4.64
C TYR A 149 -9.52 8.23 -5.84
N SER A 150 -9.24 9.53 -5.85
CA SER A 150 -8.55 10.22 -6.96
C SER A 150 -7.16 10.73 -6.59
N TYR A 151 -6.71 10.52 -5.35
CA TYR A 151 -5.42 11.01 -4.87
C TYR A 151 -4.62 9.89 -4.22
N LEU A 152 -3.36 9.76 -4.64
CA LEU A 152 -2.41 8.78 -4.12
C LEU A 152 -1.11 9.46 -3.71
N CYS A 153 -0.74 9.29 -2.45
CA CYS A 153 0.47 9.80 -1.84
C CYS A 153 1.58 8.74 -1.93
N VAL A 154 2.71 9.09 -2.55
CA VAL A 154 3.88 8.22 -2.73
C VAL A 154 5.13 8.97 -2.29
N ASP A 155 5.89 8.39 -1.37
CA ASP A 155 7.05 9.04 -0.71
C ASP A 155 8.16 9.46 -1.68
N ARG A 156 8.42 8.66 -2.72
CA ARG A 156 9.35 9.02 -3.81
C ARG A 156 8.96 10.24 -4.63
N LEU A 157 7.68 10.63 -4.59
CA LEU A 157 7.13 11.69 -5.41
C LEU A 157 6.69 12.91 -4.62
N TRP A 158 6.35 12.74 -3.34
CA TRP A 158 5.96 13.89 -2.52
C TRP A 158 7.17 14.71 -2.07
N ILE A 159 8.37 14.15 -2.05
CA ILE A 159 9.64 14.83 -1.76
C ILE A 159 10.47 14.92 -3.04
N LEU A 160 11.07 16.08 -3.30
CA LEU A 160 12.12 16.22 -4.31
C LEU A 160 13.41 15.58 -3.78
N GLN A 161 13.84 14.47 -4.37
CA GLN A 161 14.93 13.64 -3.83
C GLN A 161 16.32 14.28 -3.97
N ASP A 162 16.47 15.26 -4.87
CA ASP A 162 17.71 15.99 -5.14
C ASP A 162 17.75 17.39 -4.49
N ASP A 163 16.72 17.77 -3.73
CA ASP A 163 16.65 19.04 -3.00
C ASP A 163 16.66 18.81 -1.49
N ALA A 164 17.79 19.13 -0.85
CA ALA A 164 17.98 18.93 0.58
C ALA A 164 17.04 19.78 1.47
N GLU A 165 16.63 20.97 1.01
CA GLU A 165 15.75 21.85 1.77
C GLU A 165 14.29 21.41 1.63
N ASP A 166 13.87 20.96 0.44
CA ASP A 166 12.58 20.30 0.25
C ASP A 166 12.50 19.01 1.08
N TRP A 167 13.56 18.19 1.06
CA TRP A 167 13.64 16.97 1.86
C TRP A 167 13.44 17.25 3.35
N LYS A 168 14.17 18.21 3.93
CA LYS A 168 14.03 18.58 5.34
C LYS A 168 12.61 19.03 5.69
N ARG A 169 11.99 19.82 4.80
CA ARG A 169 10.64 20.36 5.00
C ARG A 169 9.55 19.30 4.93
N GLU A 170 9.69 18.34 4.02
CA GLU A 170 8.64 17.35 3.76
C GLU A 170 8.83 16.05 4.57
N ALA A 171 10.07 15.66 4.86
CA ALA A 171 10.33 14.44 5.65
C ALA A 171 9.73 14.53 7.06
N VAL A 172 9.73 15.71 7.68
CA VAL A 172 9.11 15.92 9.00
C VAL A 172 7.58 15.79 8.98
N LYS A 173 6.95 15.93 7.81
CA LYS A 173 5.49 15.79 7.61
C LYS A 173 5.05 14.35 7.31
N MET A 174 5.98 13.39 7.23
CA MET A 174 5.65 12.01 6.88
C MET A 174 4.56 11.43 7.80
N GLN A 175 4.66 11.65 9.11
CA GLN A 175 3.62 11.20 10.05
C GLN A 175 2.25 11.84 9.75
N GLU A 176 2.22 13.12 9.40
CA GLU A 176 1.00 13.84 9.05
C GLU A 176 0.37 13.28 7.78
N TYR A 177 1.16 13.03 6.73
CA TYR A 177 0.66 12.53 5.45
C TYR A 177 0.12 11.09 5.52
N TYR A 178 0.75 10.23 6.32
CA TYR A 178 0.21 8.89 6.56
C TYR A 178 -1.03 8.94 7.47
N ASN A 179 -1.00 9.72 8.56
CA ASN A 179 -2.13 9.82 9.49
C ASN A 179 -3.36 10.50 8.86
N GLY A 180 -3.16 11.43 7.92
CA GLY A 180 -4.25 12.10 7.19
C GLY A 180 -4.80 11.29 6.02
N SER A 181 -4.15 10.17 5.64
CA SER A 181 -4.66 9.32 4.56
C SER A 181 -5.89 8.53 5.00
N VAL A 182 -6.81 8.32 4.06
CA VAL A 182 -8.05 7.54 4.29
C VAL A 182 -7.74 6.07 4.56
N LEU A 183 -6.72 5.56 3.89
CA LEU A 183 -6.16 4.23 4.05
C LEU A 183 -4.74 4.22 3.51
N THR A 184 -3.94 3.26 3.97
CA THR A 184 -2.61 2.99 3.43
C THR A 184 -2.59 1.64 2.73
N ILE A 185 -2.21 1.63 1.45
CA ILE A 185 -1.86 0.41 0.72
C ILE A 185 -0.44 0.02 1.13
N ALA A 186 -0.30 -1.15 1.75
CA ALA A 186 1.01 -1.73 2.09
C ALA A 186 1.39 -2.79 1.05
N ALA A 187 2.37 -2.49 0.21
CA ALA A 187 2.84 -3.39 -0.85
C ALA A 187 3.91 -4.39 -0.33
N ASP A 188 3.60 -5.18 0.71
CA ASP A 188 4.57 -6.10 1.38
C ASP A 188 5.08 -7.25 0.49
N SER A 189 4.33 -7.60 -0.56
CA SER A 189 4.77 -8.59 -1.56
C SER A 189 5.68 -8.01 -2.65
N SER A 190 5.90 -6.70 -2.64
CA SER A 190 6.72 -5.99 -3.61
C SER A 190 8.11 -5.70 -3.05
N GLU A 191 9.15 -6.29 -3.66
CA GLU A 191 10.54 -6.10 -3.19
C GLU A 191 11.19 -4.83 -3.73
N LEU A 192 10.65 -4.28 -4.82
CA LEU A 192 11.14 -3.10 -5.56
C LEU A 192 9.94 -2.33 -6.17
N ASP A 193 10.14 -1.09 -6.61
CA ASP A 193 9.11 -0.27 -7.29
C ASP A 193 8.54 -0.93 -8.57
N TYR A 194 9.26 -1.88 -9.15
CA TYR A 194 8.91 -2.55 -10.40
C TYR A 194 8.36 -3.96 -10.22
N SER A 195 8.23 -4.46 -8.98
CA SER A 195 7.72 -5.82 -8.73
C SER A 195 6.20 -5.93 -8.93
N GLY A 196 5.44 -4.91 -8.53
CA GLY A 196 3.99 -4.98 -8.47
C GLY A 196 3.47 -5.85 -7.32
N PHE A 197 2.16 -5.81 -7.13
CA PHE A 197 1.44 -6.62 -6.14
C PHE A 197 0.04 -7.09 -6.61
N LEU A 198 -0.42 -6.69 -7.80
CA LEU A 198 -1.71 -7.09 -8.37
C LEU A 198 -1.61 -8.20 -9.42
N ALA A 199 -0.47 -8.89 -9.51
CA ALA A 199 -0.36 -10.09 -10.33
C ALA A 199 -1.36 -11.16 -9.87
N ARG A 200 -1.82 -12.00 -10.82
CA ARG A 200 -2.67 -13.16 -10.46
C ARG A 200 -1.94 -14.03 -9.46
N ARG A 201 -2.66 -14.46 -8.42
CA ARG A 201 -2.13 -15.34 -7.39
C ARG A 201 -2.11 -16.77 -7.92
N GLU A 202 -1.01 -17.46 -7.70
CA GLU A 202 -0.94 -18.90 -7.95
C GLU A 202 -1.91 -19.64 -7.03
N PRO A 203 -2.55 -20.72 -7.50
CA PRO A 203 -3.40 -21.53 -6.65
C PRO A 203 -2.56 -22.10 -5.50
N LEU A 204 -3.00 -21.91 -4.26
CA LEU A 204 -2.50 -22.73 -3.17
C LEU A 204 -2.94 -24.17 -3.44
N GLU A 205 -1.98 -25.05 -3.74
CA GLU A 205 -2.26 -26.48 -4.00
C GLU A 205 -2.84 -27.18 -2.75
N HIS A 206 -2.58 -26.63 -1.57
CA HIS A 206 -3.05 -27.15 -0.29
C HIS A 206 -3.62 -26.00 0.54
N PHE A 207 -4.92 -26.05 0.82
CA PHE A 207 -5.55 -25.24 1.85
C PHE A 207 -5.64 -26.09 3.12
N SER A 208 -4.91 -25.69 4.15
CA SER A 208 -5.20 -26.09 5.52
C SER A 208 -5.68 -24.86 6.28
N ASP A 209 -6.70 -25.02 7.10
CA ASP A 209 -7.10 -23.96 8.02
C ASP A 209 -5.94 -23.74 9.00
N ILE A 210 -5.24 -22.61 8.83
CA ILE A 210 -4.17 -22.21 9.74
C ILE A 210 -4.80 -21.32 10.80
N THR A 211 -4.83 -21.82 12.03
CA THR A 211 -5.21 -21.02 13.19
C THR A 211 -4.04 -20.10 13.55
N VAL A 212 -4.23 -18.78 13.41
CA VAL A 212 -3.28 -17.79 13.95
C VAL A 212 -3.79 -17.33 15.32
N PRO A 213 -3.10 -17.64 16.41
CA PRO A 213 -3.50 -17.22 17.74
C PRO A 213 -3.25 -15.73 17.93
N LEU A 214 -4.31 -15.02 18.32
CA LEU A 214 -4.25 -13.64 18.75
C LEU A 214 -3.97 -13.61 20.26
N THR A 215 -2.91 -12.92 20.68
CA THR A 215 -2.68 -12.61 22.09
C THR A 215 -3.15 -11.19 22.37
N PRO A 216 -4.35 -10.98 22.95
CA PRO A 216 -4.84 -9.64 23.25
C PRO A 216 -3.95 -8.95 24.29
N ARG A 217 -3.93 -7.63 24.28
CA ARG A 217 -3.35 -6.84 25.36
C ARG A 217 -4.24 -6.93 26.60
N ARG A 218 -3.65 -6.67 27.77
CA ARG A 218 -4.38 -6.69 29.05
C ARG A 218 -5.53 -5.68 29.13
N ASP A 219 -5.42 -4.59 28.38
CA ASP A 219 -6.33 -3.44 28.38
C ASP A 219 -7.34 -3.45 27.22
N SER A 220 -7.21 -4.38 26.26
CA SER A 220 -8.14 -4.46 25.14
C SER A 220 -8.20 -5.86 24.54
N PRO A 221 -9.39 -6.47 24.41
CA PRO A 221 -9.56 -7.71 23.67
C PRO A 221 -9.35 -7.51 22.15
N TYR A 222 -9.37 -6.26 21.69
CA TYR A 222 -9.34 -5.90 20.27
C TYR A 222 -7.94 -5.53 19.76
N HIS A 223 -7.02 -5.21 20.67
CA HIS A 223 -5.64 -4.87 20.33
C HIS A 223 -4.70 -5.94 20.87
N GLY A 224 -3.92 -6.60 20.02
CA GLY A 224 -3.08 -7.73 20.42
C GLY A 224 -1.85 -7.94 19.55
N LYS A 225 -1.09 -9.00 19.85
CA LYS A 225 0.00 -9.48 18.99
C LYS A 225 -0.46 -10.74 18.28
N LEU A 226 -0.23 -10.79 16.97
CA LEU A 226 -0.35 -12.01 16.17
C LEU A 226 1.02 -12.71 16.16
N ALA A 227 1.03 -14.01 16.45
CA ALA A 227 2.24 -14.82 16.34
C ALA A 227 1.90 -16.19 15.76
N PHE A 228 2.61 -16.62 14.72
CA PHE A 228 2.63 -18.02 14.32
C PHE A 228 3.28 -18.81 15.47
N ILE A 229 2.49 -19.62 16.20
CA ILE A 229 3.00 -20.41 17.33
C ILE A 229 3.94 -21.53 16.86
N ASP A 230 3.85 -21.97 15.60
CA ASP A 230 4.72 -23.01 15.09
C ASP A 230 5.89 -22.50 14.23
N LYS A 231 7.02 -22.23 14.91
CA LYS A 231 8.31 -21.91 14.27
C LYS A 231 8.98 -23.12 13.59
N ARG A 232 8.46 -24.35 13.76
CA ARG A 232 8.95 -25.56 13.08
C ARG A 232 8.22 -25.79 11.76
N GLN A 233 6.94 -25.41 11.67
CA GLN A 233 6.11 -25.59 10.47
C GLN A 233 6.14 -24.39 9.52
N TYR A 234 6.32 -23.16 10.04
CA TYR A 234 6.41 -21.93 9.23
C TYR A 234 7.65 -21.13 9.63
N PRO A 235 8.82 -21.42 9.02
CA PRO A 235 10.02 -20.65 9.29
C PRO A 235 9.83 -19.18 8.90
N LEU A 236 10.57 -18.29 9.58
CA LEU A 236 10.64 -16.87 9.24
C LEU A 236 11.00 -16.71 7.75
N LYS A 237 10.48 -15.67 7.07
CA LYS A 237 10.67 -15.36 5.63
C LYS A 237 12.14 -15.46 5.15
N ARG A 238 13.12 -15.33 6.06
CA ARG A 238 14.57 -15.44 5.80
C ARG A 238 15.13 -16.89 5.74
N SER A 239 14.33 -17.92 6.04
CA SER A 239 14.80 -19.32 6.10
C SER A 239 14.24 -20.22 4.98
N TYR A 240 13.48 -19.67 4.03
CA TYR A 240 13.05 -20.41 2.85
C TYR A 240 14.22 -20.54 1.87
N SER A 241 14.90 -21.68 1.87
CA SER A 241 15.79 -22.06 0.77
C SER A 241 15.01 -22.87 -0.26
N TYR A 242 15.07 -22.46 -1.53
CA TYR A 242 14.39 -23.12 -2.63
C TYR A 242 14.98 -24.53 -2.82
N ILE A 243 14.26 -25.58 -2.42
CA ILE A 243 14.66 -26.95 -2.71
C ILE A 243 14.20 -27.28 -4.13
N LYS A 244 15.13 -27.25 -5.10
CA LYS A 244 14.91 -27.85 -6.42
C LYS A 244 14.67 -29.36 -6.22
N LYS A 245 13.44 -29.83 -6.46
CA LYS A 245 13.17 -31.27 -6.61
C LYS A 245 13.98 -31.78 -7.80
N ARG A 246 14.94 -32.67 -7.55
CA ARG A 246 15.48 -33.56 -8.57
C ARG A 246 14.38 -34.56 -8.94
N ALA A 247 14.26 -34.80 -10.25
CA ALA A 247 13.36 -35.78 -10.86
C ALA A 247 13.64 -37.20 -10.36
#